data_AF-A0A519V4E1-F1
#
_entry.id   AF-A0A519V4E1-F1
#
_cell.length_a   1.000
_cell.length_b   1.000
_cell.length_c   1.000
_cell.angle_alpha   90.00
_cell.angle_beta   90.00
_cell.angle_gamma   90.00
#
_symmetry.space_group_name_H-M   'P 1'
#
loop_
_entity.id
_entity.type
_entity.pdbx_description
1 polymer ?
#
loop_
_entity_poly.entity_id
_entity_poly.type
_entity_poly.pdbx_seq_one_letter_code
_entity_poly.pdbx_strand_id
1 'polypeptide(L)'
;MIKSILKLILRFVKLTLIFFVLASIFGVLLYRFVNPPVTWLMISRGFERKADGKDWKIDKDWKNFEEISDNMKRAAVAAEDQRFMEHHG
;
A
#
# COMPACT_ATOMS: atom_id res chain seq x y z
N MET A 1 -4.41 20.97 -38.34
CA MET A 1 -4.45 19.54 -37.94
C MET A 1 -3.55 19.23 -36.74
N ILE A 2 -2.22 19.44 -36.82
CA ILE A 2 -1.25 19.15 -35.74
C ILE A 2 -1.57 19.87 -34.41
N LYS A 3 -1.92 21.17 -34.45
CA LYS A 3 -2.30 21.94 -33.24
C LYS A 3 -3.52 21.37 -32.51
N SER A 4 -4.45 20.75 -33.24
CA SER A 4 -5.65 20.13 -32.66
C SER A 4 -5.32 18.81 -31.96
N ILE A 5 -4.43 18.01 -32.55
CA ILE A 5 -3.93 16.76 -31.97
C ILE A 5 -3.14 17.05 -30.68
N LEU A 6 -2.26 18.06 -30.71
CA LEU A 6 -1.51 18.48 -29.54
C LEU A 6 -2.43 18.93 -28.38
N LYS A 7 -3.47 19.71 -28.69
CA LYS A 7 -4.46 20.14 -27.69
C LYS A 7 -5.22 18.96 -27.06
N LEU A 8 -5.53 17.93 -27.86
CA LEU A 8 -6.17 16.71 -27.37
C LEU A 8 -5.24 15.90 -26.45
N ILE A 9 -3.98 15.71 -26.85
CA ILE A 9 -2.97 15.01 -26.03
C ILE A 9 -2.78 15.74 -24.70
N LEU A 10 -2.59 17.06 -24.73
CA LEU A 10 -2.44 17.87 -23.51
C LEU A 10 -3.66 17.78 -22.60
N ARG A 11 -4.88 17.76 -23.17
CA ARG A 11 -6.11 17.55 -22.39
C ARG A 11 -6.13 16.17 -21.73
N PHE A 12 -5.77 15.13 -22.47
CA PHE A 12 -5.71 13.77 -21.94
C PHE A 12 -4.68 13.66 -20.81
N VAL A 13 -3.45 14.12 -21.03
CA VAL A 13 -2.39 14.13 -20.01
C VAL A 13 -2.83 14.91 -18.76
N LYS A 14 -3.44 16.09 -18.93
CA LYS A 14 -3.96 16.87 -17.81
C LYS A 14 -5.02 16.11 -17.01
N LEU A 15 -5.99 15.50 -17.68
CA LEU A 15 -7.06 14.75 -17.02
C LEU A 15 -6.50 13.51 -16.31
N THR A 16 -5.57 12.79 -16.93
CA THR A 16 -4.89 11.65 -16.31
C THR A 16 -4.11 12.07 -15.07
N LEU A 17 -3.39 13.20 -15.11
CA LEU A 17 -2.66 13.72 -13.96
C LEU A 17 -3.60 14.09 -12.81
N ILE A 18 -4.70 14.80 -13.12
CA ILE A 18 -5.71 15.17 -12.13
C ILE A 18 -6.33 13.92 -11.51
N PHE A 19 -6.74 12.96 -12.34
CA PHE A 19 -7.28 11.69 -11.88
C PHE A 19 -6.30 10.94 -10.98
N PHE A 20 -5.03 10.85 -11.39
CA PHE A 20 -3.99 10.18 -10.60
C PHE A 20 -3.83 10.81 -9.21
N VAL A 21 -3.74 12.15 -9.13
CA VAL A 21 -3.63 12.86 -7.85
C VAL A 21 -4.87 12.63 -6.98
N LEU A 22 -6.06 12.77 -7.55
CA LEU A 22 -7.31 12.57 -6.80
C LEU A 22 -7.46 11.12 -6.34
N ALA A 23 -7.14 10.14 -7.19
CA ALA A 23 -7.18 8.73 -6.84
C ALA A 23 -6.16 8.38 -5.75
N SER A 24 -4.96 8.99 -5.78
CA SER A 24 -3.94 8.82 -4.75
C SER A 24 -4.41 9.38 -3.40
N ILE A 25 -4.91 10.62 -3.36
CA ILE A 25 -5.44 11.23 -2.14
C ILE A 25 -6.62 10.42 -1.61
N PHE A 26 -7.54 10.02 -2.49
CA PHE A 26 -8.67 9.17 -2.14
C PHE A 26 -8.20 7.85 -1.54
N GLY A 27 -7.18 7.20 -2.11
CA GLY A 27 -6.60 5.97 -1.58
C GLY A 27 -6.03 6.15 -0.16
N VAL A 28 -5.30 7.23 0.10
CA VAL A 28 -4.77 7.55 1.44
C VAL A 28 -5.92 7.75 2.43
N LEU A 29 -6.95 8.50 2.06
CA LEU A 29 -8.10 8.74 2.92
C LEU A 29 -8.92 7.47 3.17
N LEU A 30 -9.10 6.62 2.16
CA LEU A 30 -9.80 5.35 2.28
C LEU A 30 -9.07 4.40 3.23
N TYR A 31 -7.76 4.21 3.01
CA TYR A 31 -6.96 3.27 3.78
C TYR A 31 -6.61 3.76 5.20
N ARG A 32 -6.90 5.02 5.52
CA ARG A 32 -6.91 5.50 6.91
C ARG A 32 -7.96 4.80 7.76
N PHE A 33 -9.07 4.36 7.17
CA PHE A 33 -10.22 3.79 7.89
C PHE A 33 -10.50 2.34 7.53
N VAL A 34 -10.06 1.89 6.36
CA VAL A 34 -10.30 0.54 5.86
C VAL A 34 -8.97 -0.15 5.62
N ASN A 35 -8.78 -1.32 6.24
CA ASN A 35 -7.59 -2.12 6.00
C ASN A 35 -7.51 -2.57 4.53
N PRO A 36 -6.35 -2.52 3.88
CA PRO A 36 -6.23 -2.90 2.48
C PRO A 36 -6.55 -4.41 2.31
N PRO A 37 -7.40 -4.78 1.34
CA PRO A 37 -7.76 -6.18 1.11
C PRO A 37 -6.57 -7.01 0.63
N VAL A 38 -5.62 -6.37 -0.06
CA VAL A 38 -4.37 -6.96 -0.54
C VAL A 38 -3.30 -5.87 -0.64
N THR A 39 -2.04 -6.24 -0.42
CA THR A 39 -0.88 -5.36 -0.62
C THR A 39 0.07 -5.97 -1.65
N TRP A 40 0.97 -5.16 -2.20
CA TRP A 40 2.01 -5.64 -3.09
C TRP A 40 2.87 -6.73 -2.42
N LEU A 41 3.20 -6.56 -1.14
CA LEU A 41 3.94 -7.56 -0.37
C LEU A 41 3.19 -8.89 -0.28
N MET A 42 1.87 -8.88 -0.06
CA MET A 42 1.08 -10.12 -0.03
C MET A 42 1.13 -10.86 -1.36
N ILE A 43 1.09 -10.11 -2.47
CA ILE A 43 1.18 -10.67 -3.83
C ILE A 43 2.58 -11.24 -4.07
N SER A 44 3.64 -10.50 -3.73
CA SER A 44 5.02 -10.95 -3.93
C SER A 44 5.31 -12.22 -3.14
N ARG A 45 4.89 -12.28 -1.87
CA ARG A 45 4.99 -13.50 -1.03
C ARG A 45 4.21 -14.67 -1.62
N GLY A 46 3.06 -14.42 -2.23
CA GLY A 46 2.31 -15.46 -2.95
C GLY A 46 3.09 -16.05 -4.12
N PHE A 47 3.78 -15.21 -4.91
CA PHE A 47 4.63 -15.67 -6.00
C PHE A 47 5.87 -16.43 -5.50
N GLU A 48 6.52 -15.94 -4.44
CA GLU A 48 7.64 -16.63 -3.78
C GLU A 48 7.23 -18.05 -3.32
N ARG A 49 6.06 -18.17 -2.68
CA ARG A 49 5.52 -19.48 -2.28
C ARG A 49 5.32 -20.42 -3.45
N LYS A 50 4.78 -19.90 -4.57
CA LYS A 50 4.58 -20.71 -5.78
C LYS A 50 5.90 -21.16 -6.38
N ALA A 51 6.93 -20.30 -6.37
CA ALA A 51 8.27 -20.64 -6.80
C ALA A 51 8.90 -21.75 -5.93
N ASP A 52 8.60 -21.76 -4.63
CA ASP A 52 8.97 -22.82 -3.69
C ASP A 52 8.14 -24.12 -3.83
N GLY A 53 7.24 -24.22 -4.82
CA GLY A 53 6.35 -25.37 -4.99
C GLY A 53 5.23 -25.47 -3.95
N LYS A 54 4.96 -24.40 -3.20
CA LYS A 54 3.87 -24.34 -2.21
C LYS A 54 2.63 -23.72 -2.83
N ASP A 55 1.47 -24.06 -2.26
CA ASP A 55 0.20 -23.45 -2.68
C ASP A 55 0.16 -21.94 -2.38
N TRP A 56 -0.55 -21.23 -3.27
CA TRP A 56 -0.86 -19.82 -3.09
C TRP A 56 -1.68 -19.62 -1.83
N LYS A 57 -1.19 -18.78 -0.92
CA LYS A 57 -1.83 -18.51 0.36
C LYS A 57 -1.55 -17.09 0.81
N ILE A 58 -2.60 -16.38 1.21
CA ILE A 58 -2.52 -15.06 1.86
C ILE A 58 -3.40 -15.15 3.11
N ASP A 59 -2.80 -15.57 4.22
CA ASP A 59 -3.46 -15.55 5.52
C ASP A 59 -3.18 -14.22 6.21
N LYS A 60 -4.24 -13.54 6.64
CA LYS A 60 -4.13 -12.31 7.42
C LYS A 60 -5.35 -12.15 8.31
N ASP A 61 -5.11 -11.60 9.49
CA ASP A 61 -6.16 -11.14 10.39
C ASP A 61 -5.74 -9.76 10.91
N TRP A 62 -6.61 -8.77 10.70
CA TRP A 62 -6.34 -7.41 11.13
C TRP A 62 -6.78 -7.27 12.59
N LYS A 63 -5.83 -6.93 13.46
CA LYS A 63 -6.08 -6.73 14.90
C LYS A 63 -5.93 -5.26 15.27
N ASN A 64 -6.73 -4.84 16.24
CA ASN A 64 -6.54 -3.53 16.85
C ASN A 64 -5.22 -3.51 17.60
N PHE A 65 -4.60 -2.33 17.74
CA PHE A 65 -3.29 -2.21 18.38
C PHE A 65 -3.31 -2.71 19.84
N GLU A 66 -4.42 -2.51 20.53
CA GLU A 66 -4.66 -2.92 21.90
C GLU A 66 -4.77 -4.46 22.05
N GLU A 67 -5.14 -5.17 20.98
CA GLU A 67 -5.29 -6.64 20.97
C GLU A 67 -3.94 -7.36 20.77
N ILE A 68 -2.90 -6.63 20.35
CA ILE A 68 -1.55 -7.17 20.11
C ILE A 68 -0.79 -7.20 21.44
N SER A 69 -0.11 -8.32 21.73
CA SER A 69 0.71 -8.43 22.94
C SER A 69 1.87 -7.42 22.94
N ASP A 70 2.19 -6.88 24.11
CA ASP A 70 3.27 -5.88 24.23
C ASP A 70 4.64 -6.45 23.89
N ASN A 71 4.86 -7.75 24.10
CA ASN A 71 6.08 -8.43 23.69
C ASN A 71 6.23 -8.44 22.16
N MET A 72 5.13 -8.69 21.43
CA MET A 72 5.15 -8.66 19.96
C MET A 72 5.43 -7.25 19.44
N LYS A 73 4.77 -6.22 20.01
CA LYS A 73 5.01 -4.82 19.67
C LYS A 73 6.49 -4.44 19.84
N ARG A 74 7.07 -4.76 20.99
CA ARG A 74 8.50 -4.49 21.29
C ARG A 74 9.43 -5.27 20.36
N ALA A 75 9.13 -6.52 20.06
CA ALA A 75 9.94 -7.33 19.16
C ALA A 75 9.97 -6.74 17.74
N ALA A 76 8.82 -6.29 17.22
CA ALA A 76 8.73 -5.65 15.91
C ALA A 76 9.53 -4.34 15.86
N VAL A 77 9.37 -3.46 16.86
CA VAL A 77 10.14 -2.21 16.96
C VAL A 77 11.64 -2.50 17.04
N ALA A 78 12.07 -3.43 17.90
CA ALA A 78 13.48 -3.75 18.06
C ALA A 78 14.13 -4.37 16.80
N ALA A 79 13.36 -5.13 16.02
CA ALA A 79 13.83 -5.83 14.83
C ALA A 79 13.84 -4.96 13.57
N GLU A 80 12.84 -4.08 13.41
CA GLU A 80 12.64 -3.29 12.18
C GLU A 80 13.12 -1.85 12.33
N ASP A 81 12.78 -1.17 13.44
CA ASP A 81 13.09 0.25 13.65
C ASP A 81 13.16 0.62 15.15
N GLN A 82 14.38 0.63 15.69
CA GLN A 82 14.62 0.94 17.10
C GLN A 82 14.29 2.38 17.48
N ARG A 83 14.26 3.30 16.50
CA ARG A 83 14.01 4.72 16.73
C ARG A 83 12.57 5.11 16.48
N PHE A 84 11.68 4.15 16.19
CA PHE A 84 10.27 4.37 15.89
C PHE A 84 9.56 5.37 16.83
N MET A 85 9.89 5.35 18.12
CA MET A 85 9.29 6.23 19.14
C MET A 85 9.83 7.66 19.14
N GLU A 86 10.90 7.93 18.41
CA GLU A 86 11.60 9.22 18.36
C GLU A 86 11.18 10.09 17.16
N HIS A 87 10.38 9.56 16.23
CA HIS A 87 9.94 10.30 15.04
C HIS A 87 8.44 10.11 14.75
N HIS A 88 7.93 10.84 13.76
CA HIS A 88 6.50 10.89 13.41
C HIS A 88 6.18 10.06 12.17
N GLY A 89 6.79 8.87 12.08
CA GLY A 89 6.84 8.06 10.87
C GLY A 89 8.12 8.25 10.09
#